data_AF-A0A7K9II43-F1
#
_entry.id   AF-A0A7K9II43-F1
#
_cell.length_a   1.000
_cell.length_b   1.000
_cell.length_c   1.000
_cell.angle_alpha   90.00
_cell.angle_beta   90.00
_cell.angle_gamma   90.00
#
_symmetry.space_group_name_H-M   'P 1'
#
loop_
_entity.id
_entity.type
_entity.pdbx_description
1 polymer ?
#
loop_
_entity_poly.entity_id
_entity_poly.type
_entity_poly.pdbx_seq_one_letter_code
_entity_poly.pdbx_strand_id
1 'polypeptide(L)'
;VAYLVVFHILFVLFVWTYWKSVFTLPIQPGKKFHMSYADQERYENEERPEVQRQILAEIARKLPVYTRTGNGGIRFCDRCQLIKPDRCHHCSVCAMCVLKMDHHCPWVNNCIGFSNYKFFLLFLAYSLLYCLYIAATVFKYFIKYWTGELTNGRSKFHILFLLFVAIMFFVSLMFLFGYHCWLVSRNRSTL
;
A
#
# COMPACT_ATOMS: atom_id res chain seq x y z
N VAL A 1 -12.02 7.70 -32.86
CA VAL A 1 -10.68 7.07 -32.82
C VAL A 1 -9.83 7.64 -31.68
N ALA A 2 -9.57 8.94 -31.62
CA ALA A 2 -8.73 9.55 -30.57
C ALA A 2 -9.14 9.17 -29.13
N TYR A 3 -10.43 9.24 -28.78
CA TYR A 3 -10.88 8.88 -27.43
C TYR A 3 -10.63 7.41 -27.06
N LEU A 4 -10.72 6.50 -28.03
CA LEU A 4 -10.47 5.09 -27.79
C LEU A 4 -8.98 4.84 -27.57
N VAL A 5 -8.10 5.50 -28.31
CA VAL A 5 -6.65 5.35 -28.14
C VAL A 5 -6.22 5.80 -26.74
N VAL A 6 -6.63 7.00 -26.31
CA VAL A 6 -6.27 7.51 -24.97
C VAL A 6 -6.88 6.65 -23.87
N PHE A 7 -8.13 6.20 -24.04
CA PHE A 7 -8.78 5.28 -23.11
C PHE A 7 -7.95 4.02 -22.89
N HIS A 8 -7.52 3.35 -23.98
CA HIS A 8 -6.77 2.10 -23.87
C HIS A 8 -5.39 2.30 -23.24
N ILE A 9 -4.72 3.42 -23.53
CA ILE A 9 -3.44 3.73 -22.88
C ILE A 9 -3.61 3.86 -21.37
N LEU A 10 -4.58 4.67 -20.91
CA LEU A 10 -4.84 4.86 -19.48
C LEU A 10 -5.33 3.57 -18.82
N PHE A 11 -6.20 2.81 -19.50
CA PHE A 11 -6.71 1.54 -19.01
C PHE A 11 -5.59 0.52 -18.82
N VAL A 12 -4.68 0.38 -19.78
CA VAL A 12 -3.52 -0.54 -19.68
C VAL A 12 -2.61 -0.12 -18.53
N LEU A 13 -2.30 1.17 -18.36
CA LEU A 13 -1.47 1.65 -17.26
C LEU A 13 -2.13 1.43 -15.89
N PHE A 14 -3.43 1.70 -15.78
CA PHE A 14 -4.23 1.43 -14.58
C PHE A 14 -4.22 -0.06 -14.23
N VAL A 15 -4.58 -0.95 -15.16
CA VAL A 15 -4.63 -2.39 -14.92
C VAL A 15 -3.24 -2.94 -14.59
N TRP A 16 -2.20 -2.50 -15.30
CA TRP A 16 -0.84 -2.97 -15.06
C TRP A 16 -0.34 -2.59 -13.67
N THR A 17 -0.55 -1.34 -13.24
CA THR A 17 -0.10 -0.88 -11.92
C THR A 17 -0.95 -1.46 -10.79
N TYR A 18 -2.24 -1.69 -11.02
CA TYR A 18 -3.08 -2.46 -10.11
C TYR A 18 -2.55 -3.89 -9.96
N TRP A 19 -2.31 -4.59 -11.07
CA TRP A 19 -1.74 -5.94 -11.07
C TRP A 19 -0.41 -6.01 -10.31
N LYS A 20 0.48 -5.04 -10.55
CA LYS A 20 1.76 -4.98 -9.85
C LYS A 20 1.59 -4.70 -8.35
N SER A 21 0.60 -3.92 -7.94
CA SER A 21 0.30 -3.68 -6.51
C SER A 21 -0.21 -4.96 -5.82
N VAL A 22 -1.07 -5.72 -6.50
CA VAL A 22 -1.64 -6.99 -6.00
C VAL A 22 -0.58 -8.08 -5.92
N PHE A 23 0.11 -8.37 -7.02
CA PHE A 23 0.92 -9.58 -7.16
C PHE A 23 2.42 -9.38 -6.85
N THR A 24 2.87 -8.17 -6.56
CA THR A 24 4.22 -7.98 -6.01
C THR A 24 4.20 -8.27 -4.52
N LEU A 25 4.75 -9.41 -4.14
CA LEU A 25 4.75 -9.87 -2.75
C LEU A 25 5.56 -8.92 -1.83
N PRO A 26 5.10 -8.73 -0.59
CA PRO A 26 5.84 -7.97 0.42
C PRO A 26 7.13 -8.70 0.78
N ILE A 27 8.20 -7.95 1.02
CA ILE A 27 9.51 -8.53 1.38
C ILE A 27 9.61 -8.69 2.90
N GLN A 28 10.04 -9.88 3.33
CA GLN A 28 10.40 -10.19 4.72
C GLN A 28 11.83 -9.75 5.05
N PRO A 29 12.14 -9.47 6.32
CA PRO A 29 13.52 -9.32 6.78
C PRO A 29 14.39 -10.52 6.37
N GLY A 30 15.64 -10.26 6.00
CA GLY A 30 16.60 -11.33 5.69
C GLY A 30 16.95 -12.19 6.92
N LYS A 31 17.56 -13.36 6.68
CA LYS A 31 17.95 -14.32 7.73
C LYS A 31 18.78 -13.72 8.85
N LYS A 32 19.63 -12.73 8.57
CA LYS A 32 20.45 -12.05 9.58
C LYS A 32 19.66 -11.37 10.71
N PHE A 33 18.39 -11.02 10.47
CA PHE A 33 17.53 -10.42 11.49
C PHE A 33 16.78 -11.45 12.33
N HIS A 34 16.72 -12.71 11.86
CA HIS A 34 16.11 -13.80 12.61
C HIS A 34 17.06 -14.26 13.71
N MET A 35 16.49 -14.67 14.83
CA MET A 35 17.27 -15.23 15.93
C MET A 35 17.91 -16.56 15.49
N SER A 36 19.13 -16.81 15.96
CA SER A 36 19.70 -18.15 15.87
C SER A 36 18.94 -19.08 16.81
N TYR A 37 19.00 -20.39 16.57
CA TYR A 37 18.37 -21.38 17.45
C TYR A 37 18.83 -21.24 18.90
N ALA A 38 20.14 -21.06 19.11
CA ALA A 38 20.71 -20.87 20.43
C ALA A 38 20.25 -19.56 21.10
N ASP A 39 20.11 -18.47 20.35
CA ASP A 39 19.59 -17.21 20.90
C ASP A 39 18.10 -17.30 21.23
N GLN A 40 17.33 -18.03 20.42
CA GLN A 40 15.90 -18.26 20.66
C GLN A 40 15.70 -19.08 21.93
N GLU A 41 16.42 -20.19 22.08
CA GLU A 41 16.38 -21.03 23.28
C GLU A 41 16.77 -20.23 24.54
N ARG A 42 17.83 -19.42 24.45
CA ARG A 42 18.26 -18.53 25.56
C ARG A 42 17.19 -17.50 25.94
N TYR A 43 16.46 -16.97 24.96
CA TYR A 43 15.42 -15.97 25.19
C TYR A 43 14.15 -16.58 25.77
N GLU A 44 13.71 -17.72 25.22
CA GLU A 44 12.47 -18.42 25.62
C GLU A 44 12.59 -19.04 27.02
N ASN A 45 13.77 -19.53 27.39
CA ASN A 45 14.01 -20.13 28.70
C ASN A 45 14.28 -19.11 29.82
N GLU A 46 14.41 -17.82 29.51
CA GLU A 46 14.67 -16.78 30.51
C GLU A 46 13.36 -16.14 31.00
N GLU A 47 13.06 -16.30 32.28
CA GLU A 47 11.85 -15.77 32.90
C GLU A 47 11.97 -14.28 33.27
N ARG A 48 13.19 -13.76 33.44
CA ARG A 48 13.42 -12.37 33.88
C ARG A 48 13.37 -11.40 32.69
N PRO A 49 12.42 -10.44 32.67
CA PRO A 49 12.26 -9.53 31.53
C PRO A 49 13.48 -8.64 31.26
N GLU A 50 14.23 -8.28 32.30
CA GLU A 50 15.43 -7.45 32.13
C GLU A 50 16.56 -8.20 31.44
N VAL A 51 16.69 -9.51 31.67
CA VAL A 51 17.70 -10.34 30.99
C VAL A 51 17.29 -10.60 29.55
N GLN A 52 15.99 -10.85 29.29
CA GLN A 52 15.46 -10.94 27.93
C GLN A 52 15.77 -9.67 27.11
N ARG A 53 15.60 -8.48 27.70
CA ARG A 53 15.96 -7.20 27.06
C ARG A 53 17.46 -7.10 26.74
N GLN A 54 18.32 -7.59 27.64
CA GLN A 54 19.77 -7.62 27.41
C GLN A 54 20.14 -8.55 26.25
N ILE A 55 19.55 -9.75 26.18
CA ILE A 55 19.75 -10.69 25.06
C ILE A 55 19.38 -10.03 23.73
N LEU A 56 18.20 -9.42 23.64
CA LEU A 56 17.76 -8.72 22.43
C LEU A 56 18.71 -7.56 22.07
N ALA A 57 19.21 -6.83 23.07
CA ALA A 57 20.17 -5.74 22.85
C ALA A 57 21.53 -6.22 22.34
N GLU A 58 22.04 -7.35 22.83
CA GLU A 58 23.27 -7.97 22.35
C GLU A 58 23.17 -8.40 20.89
N ILE A 59 22.04 -9.01 20.50
CA ILE A 59 21.78 -9.41 19.12
C ILE A 59 21.67 -8.16 18.23
N ALA A 60 20.89 -7.17 18.66
CA ALA A 60 20.66 -5.93 17.91
C ALA A 60 21.93 -5.12 17.67
N ARG A 61 22.92 -5.15 18.58
CA ARG A 61 24.23 -4.47 18.39
C ARG A 61 24.99 -4.94 17.15
N LYS A 62 24.73 -6.15 16.67
CA LYS A 62 25.35 -6.73 15.47
C LYS A 62 24.60 -6.38 14.17
N LEU A 63 23.50 -5.63 14.28
CA LEU A 63 22.58 -5.34 13.17
C LEU A 63 22.51 -3.83 12.90
N PRO A 64 22.22 -3.41 11.64
CA PRO A 64 22.01 -2.01 11.30
C PRO A 64 20.61 -1.56 11.74
N VAL A 65 20.38 -1.43 13.05
CA VAL A 65 19.10 -1.04 13.66
C VAL A 65 19.26 0.15 14.59
N TYR A 66 18.72 1.30 14.18
CA TYR A 66 18.88 2.57 14.89
C TYR A 66 17.62 2.96 15.67
N THR A 67 16.46 2.43 15.29
CA THR A 67 15.18 2.76 15.96
C THR A 67 14.91 1.85 17.16
N ARG A 68 14.12 2.35 18.11
CA ARG A 68 13.71 1.68 19.35
C ARG A 68 12.20 1.78 19.54
N THR A 69 11.66 1.03 20.49
CA THR A 69 10.27 1.18 20.94
C THR A 69 10.11 2.48 21.74
N GLY A 70 8.86 2.88 22.05
CA GLY A 70 8.59 4.11 22.80
C GLY A 70 9.20 4.17 24.20
N ASN A 71 9.50 3.01 24.80
CA ASN A 71 10.20 2.88 26.08
C ASN A 71 11.72 2.62 25.91
N GLY A 72 12.29 2.82 24.71
CA GLY A 72 13.73 2.66 24.45
C GLY A 72 14.21 1.22 24.20
N GLY A 73 13.33 0.22 24.28
CA GLY A 73 13.65 -1.19 24.02
C GLY A 73 13.92 -1.54 22.57
N ILE A 74 14.46 -2.74 22.34
CA ILE A 74 14.66 -3.30 21.00
C ILE A 74 13.32 -3.66 20.39
N ARG A 75 13.12 -3.30 19.12
CA ARG A 75 11.91 -3.65 18.35
C ARG A 75 11.98 -5.12 17.95
N PHE A 76 11.38 -6.00 18.75
CA PHE A 76 11.34 -7.44 18.50
C PHE A 76 9.96 -7.91 17.99
N CYS A 77 9.93 -9.04 17.28
CA CYS A 77 8.70 -9.71 16.85
C CYS A 77 8.64 -11.14 17.39
N ASP A 78 7.87 -11.37 18.46
CA ASP A 78 7.76 -12.71 19.07
C ASP A 78 7.16 -13.75 18.10
N ARG A 79 6.21 -13.34 17.25
CA ARG A 79 5.59 -14.25 16.26
C ARG A 79 6.53 -14.71 15.16
N CYS A 80 7.51 -13.90 14.81
CA CYS A 80 8.44 -14.18 13.71
C CYS A 80 9.86 -14.49 14.21
N GLN A 81 10.09 -14.44 15.53
CA GLN A 81 11.39 -14.66 16.17
C GLN A 81 12.52 -13.87 15.50
N LEU A 82 12.30 -12.56 15.30
CA LEU A 82 13.25 -11.67 14.63
C LEU A 82 13.31 -10.28 15.25
N ILE A 83 14.49 -9.67 15.17
CA ILE A 83 14.71 -8.26 15.46
C ILE A 83 14.20 -7.45 14.27
N LYS A 84 13.17 -6.62 14.48
CA LYS A 84 12.53 -5.85 13.40
C LYS A 84 13.54 -4.83 12.85
N PRO A 85 13.88 -4.88 11.55
CA PRO A 85 14.62 -3.81 10.90
C PRO A 85 13.90 -2.47 11.07
N ASP A 86 14.62 -1.38 10.90
CA ASP A 86 14.02 -0.04 10.92
C ASP A 86 12.90 0.06 9.89
N ARG A 87 11.76 0.65 10.31
CA ARG A 87 10.52 0.77 9.52
C ARG A 87 9.82 -0.55 9.16
N CYS A 88 10.28 -1.70 9.66
CA CYS A 88 9.60 -2.98 9.51
C CYS A 88 8.49 -3.14 10.55
N HIS A 89 7.31 -3.60 10.15
CA HIS A 89 6.21 -3.89 11.08
C HIS A 89 5.63 -5.29 10.78
N HIS A 90 5.06 -5.94 11.80
CA HIS A 90 4.36 -7.21 11.63
C HIS A 90 2.93 -6.93 11.17
N CYS A 91 2.53 -7.51 10.04
CA CYS A 91 1.15 -7.52 9.60
C CYS A 91 0.50 -8.83 10.04
N SER A 92 -0.53 -8.75 10.89
CA SER A 92 -1.28 -9.92 11.34
C SER A 92 -2.05 -10.61 10.21
N VAL A 93 -2.54 -9.84 9.23
CA VAL A 93 -3.27 -10.37 8.07
C VAL A 93 -2.34 -11.15 7.14
N CYS A 94 -1.16 -10.62 6.85
CA CYS A 94 -0.15 -11.34 6.06
C CYS A 94 0.64 -12.38 6.88
N ALA A 95 0.44 -12.43 8.21
CA ALA A 95 1.17 -13.28 9.15
C ALA A 95 2.71 -13.18 9.04
N MET A 96 3.24 -12.00 8.72
CA MET A 96 4.68 -11.81 8.53
C MET A 96 5.13 -10.38 8.83
N CYS A 97 6.43 -10.22 9.09
CA CYS A 97 7.07 -8.92 9.12
C CYS A 97 7.30 -8.38 7.70
N VAL A 98 6.84 -7.16 7.44
CA VAL A 98 6.93 -6.48 6.14
C VAL A 98 7.92 -5.34 6.24
N LEU A 99 8.94 -5.35 5.38
CA LEU A 99 9.91 -4.26 5.29
C LEU A 99 9.25 -2.96 4.83
N LYS A 100 9.60 -1.85 5.50
CA LYS A 100 9.03 -0.51 5.25
C LYS A 100 7.50 -0.57 5.08
N MET A 101 6.84 -1.30 5.99
CA MET A 101 5.39 -1.49 5.94
C MET A 101 4.71 -0.13 5.99
N ASP A 102 3.80 0.10 5.06
CA ASP A 102 2.96 1.27 5.05
C ASP A 102 1.58 0.93 5.64
N HIS A 103 0.86 0.00 5.02
CA HIS A 103 -0.40 -0.52 5.55
C HIS A 103 -0.75 -1.86 4.88
N HIS A 104 -1.73 -2.58 5.44
CA HIS A 104 -2.38 -3.67 4.72
C HIS A 104 -3.57 -3.09 3.96
N CYS A 105 -3.63 -3.31 2.64
CA CYS A 105 -4.66 -2.72 1.79
C CYS A 105 -5.65 -3.80 1.32
N PRO A 106 -6.90 -3.80 1.81
CA PRO A 106 -7.90 -4.80 1.42
C PRO A 106 -8.21 -4.79 -0.08
N TRP A 107 -8.13 -3.61 -0.73
CA TRP A 107 -8.47 -3.42 -2.15
C TRP A 107 -7.50 -4.09 -3.13
N VAL A 108 -6.28 -4.38 -2.68
CA VAL A 108 -5.29 -5.15 -3.45
C VAL A 108 -5.01 -6.52 -2.82
N ASN A 109 -5.72 -6.86 -1.74
CA ASN A 109 -5.52 -8.07 -0.94
C ASN A 109 -4.03 -8.35 -0.62
N ASN A 110 -3.29 -7.28 -0.29
CA ASN A 110 -1.86 -7.37 -0.09
C ASN A 110 -1.35 -6.25 0.84
N CYS A 111 -0.20 -6.49 1.46
CA CYS A 111 0.49 -5.46 2.22
C CYS A 111 1.22 -4.49 1.27
N ILE A 112 1.01 -3.20 1.49
CA ILE A 112 1.79 -2.14 0.89
C ILE A 112 3.04 -1.92 1.75
N GLY A 113 4.22 -2.13 1.17
CA GLY A 113 5.49 -1.99 1.85
C GLY A 113 6.63 -1.71 0.87
N PHE A 114 7.85 -2.03 1.27
CA PHE A 114 9.06 -1.67 0.51
C PHE A 114 9.02 -2.07 -0.98
N SER A 115 8.57 -3.29 -1.29
CA SER A 115 8.64 -3.85 -2.64
C SER A 115 7.60 -3.30 -3.61
N ASN A 116 6.46 -2.82 -3.11
CA ASN A 116 5.31 -2.45 -3.94
C ASN A 116 4.78 -1.03 -3.70
N TYR A 117 5.36 -0.24 -2.78
CA TYR A 117 4.91 1.13 -2.52
C TYR A 117 4.90 2.00 -3.79
N LYS A 118 5.92 1.87 -4.66
CA LYS A 118 5.95 2.56 -5.95
C LYS A 118 4.77 2.14 -6.85
N PHE A 119 4.47 0.85 -6.92
CA PHE A 119 3.36 0.36 -7.75
C PHE A 119 2.02 0.85 -7.22
N PHE A 120 1.86 0.89 -5.89
CA PHE A 120 0.67 1.45 -5.25
C PHE A 120 0.49 2.94 -5.57
N LEU A 121 1.54 3.76 -5.48
CA LEU A 121 1.47 5.18 -5.86
C LEU A 121 1.10 5.39 -7.33
N LEU A 122 1.69 4.59 -8.22
CA LEU A 122 1.36 4.64 -9.65
C LEU A 122 -0.08 4.18 -9.91
N PHE A 123 -0.55 3.15 -9.20
CA PHE A 123 -1.93 2.71 -9.24
C PHE A 123 -2.89 3.84 -8.85
N LEU A 124 -2.64 4.56 -7.75
CA LEU A 124 -3.45 5.71 -7.35
C LEU A 124 -3.44 6.82 -8.42
N ALA A 125 -2.26 7.16 -8.95
CA ALA A 125 -2.11 8.19 -9.98
C ALA A 125 -2.84 7.83 -11.29
N TYR A 126 -2.67 6.62 -11.81
CA TYR A 126 -3.35 6.19 -13.03
C TYR A 126 -4.85 5.97 -12.82
N SER A 127 -5.29 5.58 -11.62
CA SER A 127 -6.71 5.55 -11.27
C SER A 127 -7.33 6.95 -11.32
N LEU A 128 -6.66 7.96 -10.77
CA LEU A 128 -7.09 9.35 -10.84
C LEU A 128 -7.20 9.85 -12.28
N LEU A 129 -6.15 9.63 -13.08
CA LEU A 129 -6.14 10.04 -14.49
C LEU A 129 -7.23 9.32 -15.29
N TYR A 130 -7.46 8.03 -15.03
CA TYR A 130 -8.50 7.26 -15.69
C TYR A 130 -9.91 7.75 -15.33
N CYS A 131 -10.19 7.98 -14.04
CA CYS A 131 -11.46 8.55 -13.58
C CYS A 131 -11.69 9.96 -14.15
N LEU A 132 -10.68 10.83 -14.13
CA LEU A 132 -10.76 12.18 -14.68
C LEU A 132 -11.06 12.14 -16.19
N TYR A 133 -10.37 11.27 -16.92
CA TYR A 133 -10.57 11.10 -18.36
C TYR A 133 -12.00 10.63 -18.68
N ILE A 134 -12.50 9.62 -17.95
CA ILE A 134 -13.89 9.16 -18.09
C ILE A 134 -14.86 10.31 -17.80
N ALA A 135 -14.72 10.98 -16.65
CA ALA A 135 -15.63 12.06 -16.27
C ALA A 135 -15.65 13.18 -17.32
N ALA A 136 -14.48 13.66 -17.77
CA ALA A 136 -14.37 14.73 -18.75
C ALA A 136 -14.98 14.35 -20.11
N THR A 137 -14.73 13.14 -20.60
CA THR A 137 -15.24 12.69 -21.91
C THR A 137 -16.73 12.36 -21.88
N VAL A 138 -17.22 11.76 -20.80
CA VAL A 138 -18.63 11.39 -20.60
C VAL A 138 -19.52 12.60 -20.32
N PHE A 139 -18.99 13.66 -19.67
CA PHE A 139 -19.77 14.85 -19.32
C PHE A 139 -20.47 15.51 -20.51
N LYS A 140 -19.82 15.58 -21.67
CA LYS A 140 -20.46 16.08 -22.92
C LYS A 140 -21.69 15.27 -23.30
N TYR A 141 -21.62 13.94 -23.20
CA TYR A 141 -22.74 13.06 -23.52
C TYR A 141 -23.84 13.13 -22.45
N PHE A 142 -23.47 13.28 -21.18
CA PHE A 142 -24.42 13.51 -20.10
C PHE A 142 -25.30 14.74 -20.38
N ILE A 143 -24.70 15.86 -20.77
CA ILE A 143 -25.44 17.07 -21.17
C ILE A 143 -26.40 16.75 -22.33
N LYS A 144 -25.93 16.08 -23.39
CA LYS A 144 -26.78 15.71 -24.54
C LYS A 144 -27.99 14.84 -24.19
N TYR A 145 -27.87 13.93 -23.22
CA TYR A 145 -29.00 13.13 -22.74
C TYR A 145 -29.97 13.94 -21.86
N TRP A 146 -29.49 15.00 -21.20
CA TRP A 146 -30.31 15.87 -20.35
C TRP A 146 -30.94 17.03 -21.10
N THR A 147 -30.36 17.47 -22.23
CA THR A 147 -30.95 18.45 -23.15
C THR A 147 -31.92 17.82 -24.15
N GLY A 148 -32.01 16.48 -24.20
CA GLY A 148 -32.91 15.75 -25.10
C GLY A 148 -32.38 15.52 -26.51
N GLU A 149 -31.13 15.89 -26.81
CA GLU A 149 -30.48 15.61 -28.11
C GLU A 149 -30.27 14.10 -28.35
N LEU A 150 -30.09 13.32 -27.27
CA LEU A 150 -29.96 11.87 -27.33
C LEU A 150 -31.07 11.21 -26.53
N THR A 151 -31.71 10.20 -27.13
CA THR A 151 -32.94 9.58 -26.59
C THR A 151 -32.79 8.11 -26.21
N ASN A 152 -31.65 7.47 -26.52
CA ASN A 152 -31.44 6.05 -26.20
C ASN A 152 -31.27 5.84 -24.67
N GLY A 153 -32.29 5.27 -24.04
CA GLY A 153 -32.37 5.05 -22.60
C GLY A 153 -31.29 4.13 -22.03
N ARG A 154 -30.85 3.09 -22.75
CA ARG A 154 -29.79 2.18 -22.26
C ARG A 154 -28.47 2.92 -22.11
N SER A 155 -28.07 3.65 -23.16
CA SER A 155 -26.87 4.48 -23.14
C SER A 155 -26.96 5.63 -22.13
N LYS A 156 -28.15 6.21 -21.92
CA LYS A 156 -28.38 7.23 -20.88
C LYS A 156 -28.03 6.70 -19.49
N PHE A 157 -28.49 5.49 -19.16
CA PHE A 157 -28.18 4.82 -17.89
C PHE A 157 -26.68 4.58 -17.72
N HIS A 158 -26.00 4.02 -18.75
CA HIS A 158 -24.56 3.79 -18.67
C HIS A 158 -23.75 5.07 -18.53
N ILE A 159 -24.11 6.13 -19.25
CA ILE A 159 -23.44 7.45 -19.17
C ILE A 159 -23.63 8.07 -17.78
N LEU A 160 -24.83 7.99 -17.23
CA LEU A 160 -25.12 8.43 -15.87
C LEU A 160 -24.26 7.67 -14.86
N PHE A 161 -24.31 6.34 -14.90
CA PHE A 161 -23.57 5.49 -13.98
C PHE A 161 -22.06 5.71 -14.07
N LEU A 162 -21.50 5.75 -15.27
CA LEU A 162 -20.07 6.00 -15.50
C LEU A 162 -19.62 7.35 -14.92
N LEU A 163 -20.40 8.41 -15.12
CA LEU A 163 -20.07 9.73 -14.59
C LEU A 163 -20.05 9.74 -13.06
N PHE A 164 -21.10 9.23 -12.42
CA PHE A 164 -21.19 9.22 -10.96
C PHE A 164 -20.11 8.35 -10.31
N VAL A 165 -19.85 7.16 -10.86
CA VAL A 165 -18.79 6.28 -10.37
C VAL A 165 -17.41 6.92 -10.56
N ALA A 166 -17.16 7.52 -11.73
CA ALA A 166 -15.88 8.17 -11.99
C ALA A 166 -15.62 9.36 -11.04
N ILE A 167 -16.62 10.21 -10.80
CA ILE A 167 -16.48 11.35 -9.86
C ILE A 167 -16.27 10.86 -8.42
N MET A 168 -17.06 9.87 -7.98
CA MET A 168 -16.93 9.31 -6.63
C MET A 168 -15.51 8.79 -6.38
N PHE A 169 -15.00 7.93 -7.27
CA PHE A 169 -13.63 7.41 -7.14
C PHE A 169 -12.57 8.50 -7.28
N PHE A 170 -12.74 9.46 -8.21
CA PHE A 170 -11.80 10.57 -8.37
C PHE A 170 -11.63 11.36 -7.08
N VAL A 171 -12.73 11.78 -6.45
CA VAL A 171 -12.70 12.56 -5.21
C VAL A 171 -12.05 11.76 -4.08
N SER A 172 -12.45 10.50 -3.86
CA SER A 172 -11.85 9.66 -2.82
C SER A 172 -10.36 9.41 -3.03
N LEU A 173 -9.96 9.10 -4.26
CA LEU A 173 -8.55 8.82 -4.59
C LEU A 173 -7.70 10.09 -4.55
N MET A 174 -8.27 11.27 -4.79
CA MET A 174 -7.54 12.53 -4.76
C MET A 174 -6.99 12.81 -3.36
N PHE A 175 -7.81 12.61 -2.32
CA PHE A 175 -7.38 12.75 -0.93
C PHE A 175 -6.31 11.72 -0.56
N LEU A 176 -6.52 10.45 -0.92
CA LEU A 176 -5.57 9.39 -0.62
C LEU A 176 -4.21 9.62 -1.32
N PHE A 177 -4.23 9.94 -2.62
CA PHE A 177 -3.02 10.23 -3.38
C PHE A 177 -2.30 11.48 -2.85
N GLY A 178 -3.04 12.55 -2.54
CA GLY A 178 -2.47 13.75 -1.94
C GLY A 178 -1.78 13.48 -0.61
N TYR A 179 -2.40 12.70 0.27
CA TYR A 179 -1.80 12.26 1.53
C TYR A 179 -0.50 11.47 1.31
N HIS A 180 -0.51 10.50 0.40
CA HIS A 180 0.69 9.72 0.10
C HIS A 180 1.81 10.53 -0.57
N CYS A 181 1.49 11.52 -1.39
CA CYS A 181 2.47 12.48 -1.91
C CYS A 181 3.16 13.26 -0.78
N TRP A 182 2.40 13.68 0.24
CA TRP A 182 2.97 14.29 1.44
C TRP A 182 3.85 13.32 2.25
N LEU A 183 3.42 12.06 2.41
CA LEU A 183 4.25 11.04 3.07
C LEU A 183 5.57 10.80 2.34
N VAL A 184 5.54 10.72 1.00
CA VAL A 184 6.73 10.56 0.16
C VAL A 184 7.69 11.75 0.33
N SER A 185 7.19 12.98 0.30
CA SER A 185 8.03 14.18 0.43
C SER A 185 8.70 14.28 1.81
N ARG A 186 8.14 13.62 2.83
CA ARG A 186 8.70 13.53 4.19
C ARG A 186 9.42 12.21 4.46
N ASN A 187 9.49 11.32 3.47
CA ASN A 187 9.99 9.94 3.60
C ASN A 187 9.37 9.18 4.80
N ARG A 188 8.07 9.37 5.06
CA ARG A 188 7.31 8.71 6.11
C ARG A 188 6.43 7.59 5.54
N SER A 189 6.14 6.59 6.37
CA SER A 189 5.07 5.62 6.15
C SER A 189 3.79 6.15 6.80
N THR A 190 2.66 5.51 6.52
CA THR A 190 1.39 5.74 7.25
C THR A 190 1.51 5.36 8.74
N LEU A 191 2.36 4.37 9.06
CA LEU A 191 2.74 3.99 10.44
C LEU A 191 3.83 4.90 11.03
#